data_AF-J7ZY93-F1
#
_entry.id   AF-J7ZY93-F1
#
_cell.length_a   1.000
_cell.length_b   1.000
_cell.length_c   1.000
_cell.angle_alpha   90.00
_cell.angle_beta   90.00
_cell.angle_gamma   90.00
#
_symmetry.space_group_name_H-M   'P 1'
#
loop_
_entity.id
_entity.type
_entity.pdbx_description
1 polymer ?
#
loop_
_entity_poly.entity_id
_entity_poly.type
_entity_poly.pdbx_seq_one_letter_code
_entity_poly.pdbx_strand_id
1 'polypeptide(L)'
;MKFSPLKRNIVLLIIRDYEMAEIIDTIKEYLNVTTEQVFYIVDYLMDSKWVEFEEGKLIITYEGNSILERSKLNAFSLERVDTFKYLVKESTLENYIPKKI
;
A
#
# COMPACT_ATOMS: atom_id res chain seq x y z
N MET A 1 12.54 16.04 3.57
CA MET A 1 11.74 15.50 2.44
C MET A 1 10.31 16.00 2.59
N LYS A 2 9.65 16.53 1.56
CA LYS A 2 8.22 16.90 1.69
C LYS A 2 7.39 15.61 1.68
N PHE A 3 6.85 15.23 2.84
CA PHE A 3 5.97 14.06 2.95
C PHE A 3 4.59 14.41 2.38
N SER A 4 4.36 14.03 1.12
CA SER A 4 3.15 14.42 0.41
C SER A 4 1.93 13.63 0.93
N PRO A 5 0.70 14.17 0.78
CA PRO A 5 -0.52 13.46 1.15
C PRO A 5 -0.64 12.08 0.49
N LEU A 6 -0.14 11.92 -0.74
CA LEU A 6 -0.11 10.64 -1.44
C LEU A 6 0.81 9.63 -0.73
N LYS A 7 2.05 10.03 -0.39
CA LYS A 7 3.01 9.16 0.30
C LYS A 7 2.48 8.75 1.68
N ARG A 8 1.87 9.69 2.41
CA ARG A 8 1.18 9.41 3.67
C ARG A 8 0.12 8.34 3.49
N ASN A 9 -0.78 8.51 2.52
CA ASN A 9 -1.87 7.58 2.31
C ASN A 9 -1.36 6.18 1.93
N ILE A 10 -0.31 6.09 1.11
CA ILE A 10 0.34 4.81 0.78
C ILE A 10 0.86 4.13 2.06
N VAL A 11 1.59 4.85 2.90
CA VAL A 11 2.16 4.28 4.13
C VAL A 11 1.06 3.85 5.10
N LEU A 12 0.00 4.64 5.25
CA LEU A 12 -1.17 4.23 6.05
C LEU A 12 -1.82 2.98 5.47
N LEU A 13 -1.93 2.83 4.15
CA LEU A 13 -2.44 1.58 3.56
C LEU A 13 -1.52 0.39 3.84
N ILE A 14 -0.20 0.58 3.76
CA ILE A 14 0.77 -0.48 4.06
C ILE A 14 0.65 -0.93 5.52
N ILE A 15 0.61 0.01 6.47
CA ILE A 15 0.48 -0.33 7.90
C ILE A 15 -0.86 -1.05 8.18
N ARG A 16 -1.91 -0.77 7.42
CA ARG A 16 -3.22 -1.42 7.57
C ARG A 16 -3.22 -2.85 7.05
N ASP A 17 -2.54 -3.08 5.94
CA ASP A 17 -2.69 -4.29 5.12
C ASP A 17 -1.60 -5.34 5.38
N TYR A 18 -0.44 -4.95 5.92
CA TYR A 18 0.74 -5.81 6.06
C TYR A 18 1.10 -6.10 7.52
N GLU A 19 1.68 -7.27 7.77
CA GLU A 19 2.26 -7.61 9.07
C GLU A 19 3.55 -6.81 9.34
N MET A 20 3.87 -6.59 10.62
CA MET A 20 4.98 -5.74 11.05
C MET A 20 6.33 -6.08 10.39
N ALA A 21 6.59 -7.36 10.13
CA ALA A 21 7.82 -7.84 9.51
C ALA A 21 7.99 -7.34 8.06
N GLU A 22 6.88 -7.05 7.37
CA GLU A 22 6.86 -6.70 5.95
C GLU A 22 6.76 -5.18 5.75
N ILE A 23 6.13 -4.46 6.70
CA ILE A 23 5.85 -3.02 6.60
C ILE A 23 7.08 -2.21 6.15
N ILE A 24 8.24 -2.40 6.78
CA ILE A 24 9.42 -1.58 6.47
C ILE A 24 9.90 -1.81 5.03
N ASP A 25 9.98 -3.06 4.60
CA ASP A 25 10.43 -3.40 3.26
C ASP A 25 9.42 -2.98 2.19
N THR A 26 8.13 -3.14 2.46
CA THR A 26 7.07 -2.64 1.57
C THR A 26 7.10 -1.12 1.44
N ILE A 27 7.31 -0.36 2.52
CA ILE A 27 7.43 1.11 2.44
C ILE A 27 8.66 1.51 1.61
N LYS A 28 9.80 0.84 1.81
CA LYS A 28 11.02 1.09 1.05
C LYS A 28 10.78 0.91 -0.44
N GLU A 29 10.12 -0.18 -0.82
CA GLU A 29 9.79 -0.51 -2.21
C GLU A 29 8.84 0.53 -2.83
N TYR A 30 7.70 0.80 -2.19
CA TYR A 30 6.68 1.69 -2.75
C TYR A 30 7.12 3.15 -2.82
N LEU A 31 7.94 3.61 -1.87
CA LEU A 31 8.36 5.01 -1.83
C LEU A 31 9.76 5.25 -2.40
N ASN A 32 10.50 4.20 -2.74
CA ASN A 32 11.91 4.23 -3.14
C ASN A 32 12.76 5.05 -2.14
N VAL A 33 12.72 4.64 -0.88
CA VAL A 33 13.36 5.33 0.26
C VAL A 33 14.30 4.40 1.02
N THR A 34 15.21 4.98 1.80
CA THR A 34 16.09 4.21 2.69
C THR A 34 15.35 3.76 3.95
N THR A 35 15.89 2.75 4.64
CA THR A 35 15.35 2.29 5.93
C THR A 35 15.28 3.42 6.96
N GLU A 36 16.31 4.27 7.03
CA GLU A 36 16.31 5.45 7.92
C GLU A 36 15.14 6.39 7.61
N GLN A 37 14.87 6.65 6.33
CA GLN A 37 13.74 7.47 5.91
C GLN A 37 12.39 6.83 6.26
N VAL A 38 12.29 5.50 6.25
CA VAL A 38 11.09 4.80 6.73
C VAL A 38 10.87 5.05 8.22
N PHE A 39 11.91 4.92 9.05
CA PHE A 39 11.78 5.23 10.48
C PHE A 39 11.35 6.67 10.71
N TYR A 40 11.95 7.65 10.03
CA TYR A 40 11.49 9.05 10.10
C TYR A 40 10.02 9.23 9.71
N ILE A 41 9.53 8.46 8.73
CA ILE A 41 8.12 8.51 8.33
C ILE A 41 7.24 7.91 9.42
N VAL A 42 7.61 6.75 9.98
CA VAL A 42 6.85 6.09 11.04
C VAL A 42 6.78 6.99 12.28
N ASP A 43 7.92 7.53 12.71
CA ASP A 43 8.00 8.48 13.83
C ASP A 43 7.07 9.69 13.60
N TYR A 44 7.10 10.26 12.40
CA TYR A 44 6.21 11.36 12.03
C TYR A 44 4.72 10.98 12.10
N LEU A 45 4.35 9.76 11.70
CA LEU A 45 2.97 9.27 11.76
C LEU A 45 2.52 9.03 13.21
N MET A 46 3.43 8.60 14.08
CA MET A 46 3.20 8.43 15.52
C MET A 46 3.04 9.77 16.22
N ASP A 47 3.94 10.74 15.96
CA ASP A 47 3.84 12.10 16.47
C ASP A 47 2.53 12.79 16.05
N SER A 48 2.08 12.49 14.83
CA SER A 48 0.80 12.98 14.29
C SER A 48 -0.44 12.25 14.84
N LYS A 49 -0.25 11.23 15.68
CA LYS A 49 -1.31 10.36 16.25
C LYS A 49 -2.16 9.66 15.19
N TRP A 50 -1.58 9.33 14.05
CA TRP A 50 -2.26 8.55 13.00
C TRP A 50 -1.94 7.07 13.08
N VAL A 51 -0.84 6.73 13.76
CA VAL A 51 -0.36 5.37 14.00
C VAL A 51 0.11 5.29 15.46
N GLU A 52 -0.08 4.13 16.09
CA GLU A 52 0.43 3.82 17.42
C GLU A 52 1.21 2.52 17.38
N PHE A 53 2.09 2.32 18.36
CA PHE A 53 2.80 1.06 18.53
C PHE A 53 2.23 0.33 19.74
N GLU A 54 1.45 -0.71 19.49
CA GLU A 54 0.79 -1.51 20.52
C GLU A 54 1.15 -2.99 20.33
N GLU A 55 1.50 -3.67 21.42
CA GLU A 55 1.78 -5.12 21.42
C GLU A 55 2.83 -5.57 20.39
N GLY A 56 3.81 -4.71 20.07
CA GLY A 56 4.85 -5.03 19.08
C GLY A 56 4.43 -4.79 17.63
N LYS A 57 3.26 -4.19 17.38
CA LYS A 57 2.70 -3.92 16.06
C LYS A 57 2.43 -2.43 15.87
N LEU A 58 2.55 -1.96 14.62
CA LEU A 58 2.04 -0.65 14.22
C LEU A 58 0.55 -0.77 13.91
N ILE A 59 -0.27 0.02 14.59
CA ILE A 59 -1.73 0.03 14.44
C ILE A 59 -2.18 1.43 14.03
N ILE A 60 -3.13 1.51 13.11
CA ILE A 60 -3.69 2.79 12.66
C ILE A 60 -4.78 3.26 13.62
N THR A 61 -4.70 4.51 14.03
CA THR A 61 -5.68 5.15 14.93
C THR A 61 -7.00 5.43 14.23
N TYR A 62 -7.98 5.89 15.00
CA TYR A 62 -9.21 6.45 14.44
C TYR A 62 -8.93 7.63 13.50
N GLU A 63 -8.01 8.52 13.86
CA GLU A 63 -7.60 9.67 13.06
C GLU A 63 -6.90 9.24 11.77
N GLY A 64 -6.03 8.23 11.84
CA GLY A 64 -5.38 7.65 10.67
C GLY A 64 -6.39 7.01 9.71
N ASN A 65 -7.36 6.27 10.23
CA ASN A 65 -8.45 5.71 9.43
C ASN A 65 -9.32 6.80 8.80
N SER A 66 -9.61 7.86 9.54
CA SER A 66 -10.37 9.02 9.04
C SER A 66 -9.66 9.74 7.89
N ILE A 67 -8.33 9.66 7.78
CA ILE A 67 -7.57 10.18 6.63
C ILE A 67 -7.80 9.31 5.39
N LEU A 68 -7.74 7.99 5.56
CA LEU A 68 -8.00 7.03 4.49
C LEU A 68 -9.45 7.14 3.99
N GLU A 69 -10.41 7.28 4.91
CA GLU A 69 -11.83 7.45 4.60
C GLU A 69 -12.10 8.74 3.80
N ARG A 70 -11.56 9.88 4.24
CA ARG A 70 -11.66 11.15 3.49
C ARG A 70 -11.05 11.08 2.10
N SER A 71 -10.06 10.21 1.93
CA SER A 71 -9.42 9.95 0.63
C SER A 71 -10.14 8.88 -0.20
N LYS A 72 -11.25 8.31 0.31
CA LYS A 72 -12.00 7.20 -0.29
C LYS A 72 -11.16 5.92 -0.50
N LEU A 73 -10.20 5.68 0.40
CA LEU A 73 -9.27 4.54 0.34
C LEU A 73 -9.58 3.44 1.34
N ASN A 74 -10.67 3.54 2.12
CA ASN A 74 -11.02 2.51 3.12
C ASN A 74 -11.30 1.13 2.48
N ALA A 75 -11.87 1.10 1.28
CA ALA A 75 -12.20 -0.11 0.53
C ALA A 75 -11.08 -0.59 -0.40
N PHE A 76 -10.02 0.21 -0.54
CA PHE A 76 -8.89 -0.09 -1.41
C PHE A 76 -7.86 -0.86 -0.59
N SER A 77 -7.45 -2.05 -1.02
CA SER A 77 -6.35 -2.81 -0.44
C SER A 77 -5.23 -2.92 -1.47
N LEU A 78 -3.98 -2.81 -1.03
CA LEU A 78 -2.81 -2.88 -1.92
C LEU A 78 -2.69 -4.28 -2.57
N GLU A 79 -3.05 -5.33 -1.86
CA GLU A 79 -3.03 -6.71 -2.39
C GLU A 79 -4.05 -6.95 -3.51
N ARG A 80 -5.13 -6.16 -3.57
CA ARG A 80 -6.16 -6.29 -4.62
C ARG A 80 -5.73 -5.71 -5.97
N VAL A 81 -4.59 -5.03 -6.06
CA VAL A 81 -4.08 -4.48 -7.33
C VAL A 81 -3.48 -5.57 -8.21
N ASP A 82 -2.89 -6.62 -7.63
CA ASP A 82 -2.37 -7.78 -8.36
C ASP A 82 -3.47 -8.60 -9.06
N THR A 83 -4.73 -8.41 -8.66
CA THR A 83 -5.87 -9.13 -9.23
C THR A 83 -6.53 -8.45 -10.42
N PHE A 84 -5.91 -7.41 -11.01
CA PHE A 84 -6.18 -7.07 -12.42
C PHE A 84 -5.50 -8.10 -13.35
N LYS A 85 -5.94 -9.36 -13.24
CA LYS A 85 -5.74 -10.33 -14.32
C LYS A 85 -6.44 -9.76 -15.54
N TYR A 86 -5.66 -9.37 -16.54
CA TYR A 86 -6.18 -9.10 -17.87
C TYR A 86 -7.09 -10.28 -18.25
N LEU A 87 -8.40 -10.02 -18.36
CA LEU A 87 -9.33 -10.91 -19.03
C LEU A 87 -8.92 -10.92 -20.51
N VAL A 88 -7.90 -11.71 -20.84
CA VAL A 88 -7.51 -11.96 -22.22
C VAL A 88 -8.68 -12.73 -22.83
N LYS A 89 -9.49 -12.06 -23.65
CA LYS A 89 -10.50 -12.73 -24.47
C LYS A 89 -9.77 -13.60 -25.48
N GLU A 90 -9.65 -14.89 -25.21
CA GLU A 90 -8.99 -15.85 -26.11
C GLU A 90 -9.56 -15.82 -27.55
N SER A 91 -10.82 -15.40 -27.72
CA SER A 91 -11.42 -15.20 -29.05
C SER A 91 -10.68 -14.18 -29.93
N THR A 92 -9.98 -13.21 -29.34
CA THR A 92 -9.14 -12.27 -30.10
C THR A 92 -7.78 -12.85 -30.52
N LEU A 93 -7.39 -14.00 -29.96
CA LEU A 93 -6.12 -14.69 -30.26
C LEU A 93 -6.27 -15.82 -31.27
N GLU A 94 -7.49 -16.25 -31.62
CA GLU A 94 -7.72 -17.33 -32.60
C GLU A 94 -7.11 -17.04 -33.98
N ASN A 95 -6.99 -15.76 -34.37
CA ASN A 95 -6.37 -15.37 -35.64
C ASN A 95 -4.84 -15.46 -35.63
N TYR A 96 -4.21 -15.61 -34.47
CA TYR A 96 -2.76 -15.64 -34.30
C TYR A 96 -2.22 -17.05 -33.95
N ILE A 97 -3.11 -18.02 -33.70
CA ILE A 97 -2.73 -19.42 -33.54
C ILE A 97 -2.70 -20.07 -34.92
N PRO A 98 -1.55 -20.56 -35.41
CA PRO A 98 -1.48 -21.23 -36.70
C PRO A 98 -2.39 -22.46 -36.68
N LYS A 99 -3.41 -22.48 -37.54
CA LYS A 99 -4.26 -23.68 -37.71
C LYS A 99 -3.36 -24.79 -38.26
N LYS A 100 -3.24 -25.90 -37.52
CA LYS A 100 -2.53 -27.09 -38.01
C LYS A 100 -3.18 -27.51 -39.33
N ILE A 101 -2.37 -27.54 -40.39
CA ILE A 101 -2.71 -28.10 -41.71
C ILE A 101 -2.79 -29.62 -41.58
#